data_AF-A0A3N5KKT9-F1
#
_entry.id   AF-A0A3N5KKT9-F1
#
_cell.length_a   1.000
_cell.length_b   1.000
_cell.length_c   1.000
_cell.angle_alpha   90.00
_cell.angle_beta   90.00
_cell.angle_gamma   90.00
#
_symmetry.space_group_name_H-M   'P 1'
#
loop_
_entity.id
_entity.type
_entity.pdbx_description
1 polymer ?
#
loop_
_entity_poly.entity_id
_entity_poly.type
_entity_poly.pdbx_seq_one_letter_code
_entity_poly.pdbx_strand_id
1 'polypeptide(L)'
;MAKLRPDATFYPSPRHAMEAPPEELAYVALLDPKGKRPDAIGVVDTQSGSKSFGRLVGQADMPEPGDELHHFGWNACSSHLCPYAPHPHVERRYLVV
;
A
#
# COMPACT_ATOMS: atom_id res chain seq x y z
N MET A 1 -14.30 -13.02 10.42
CA MET A 1 -13.87 -13.09 11.83
C MET A 1 -12.67 -12.18 11.99
N ALA A 2 -12.64 -11.31 13.00
CA ALA A 2 -11.44 -10.50 13.29
C ALA A 2 -10.28 -11.43 13.69
N LYS A 3 -9.06 -11.16 13.19
CA LYS A 3 -7.87 -11.89 13.62
C LYS A 3 -7.60 -11.59 15.10
N LEU A 4 -7.34 -12.64 15.88
CA LEU A 4 -6.92 -12.53 17.29
C LEU A 4 -5.50 -11.98 17.45
N ARG A 5 -4.74 -11.88 16.36
CA ARG A 5 -3.35 -11.41 16.33
C ARG A 5 -3.24 -10.15 15.49
N PRO A 6 -2.30 -9.24 15.82
CA PRO A 6 -1.99 -8.09 14.98
C PRO A 6 -1.73 -8.46 13.53
N ASP A 7 -2.06 -7.54 12.62
CA ASP A 7 -1.59 -7.61 11.24
C ASP A 7 -0.05 -7.78 11.23
N ALA A 8 0.45 -8.73 10.45
CA ALA A 8 1.87 -9.07 10.43
C ALA A 8 2.77 -7.92 9.93
N THR A 9 2.17 -6.91 9.29
CA THR A 9 2.85 -5.71 8.79
C THR A 9 2.80 -4.54 9.78
N PHE A 10 2.26 -4.74 10.98
CA PHE A 10 2.31 -3.74 12.05
C PHE A 10 3.53 -3.99 12.94
N TYR A 11 4.37 -2.96 13.04
CA TYR A 11 5.64 -3.03 13.76
C TYR A 11 5.60 -2.13 15.00
N PRO A 12 5.94 -2.64 16.20
CA PRO A 12 5.82 -1.85 17.43
C PRO A 12 6.90 -0.78 17.58
N SER A 13 7.96 -0.80 16.75
CA SER A 13 8.97 0.25 16.72
C SER A 13 9.66 0.34 15.35
N PRO A 14 10.36 1.45 15.06
CA PRO A 14 11.14 1.57 13.83
C PRO A 14 12.16 0.45 13.62
N ARG A 15 12.82 -0.02 14.69
CA ARG A 15 13.77 -1.14 14.60
C ARG A 15 13.12 -2.41 14.06
N HIS A 16 11.93 -2.78 14.59
CA HIS A 16 11.21 -3.95 14.11
C HIS A 16 10.75 -3.78 12.65
N ALA A 17 10.42 -2.55 12.23
CA ALA A 17 10.08 -2.28 10.83
C ALA A 17 11.28 -2.44 9.89
N MET A 18 12.49 -2.08 10.34
CA MET A 18 13.73 -2.25 9.57
C MET A 18 14.18 -3.72 9.46
N GLU A 19 13.80 -4.57 10.42
CA GLU A 19 14.09 -6.01 10.43
C GLU A 19 13.05 -6.83 9.65
N ALA A 20 11.98 -6.20 9.17
CA ALA A 20 10.92 -6.85 8.42
C ALA A 20 11.41 -7.32 7.02
N PRO A 21 10.70 -8.29 6.40
CA PRO A 21 10.99 -8.69 5.04
C PRO A 21 10.95 -7.49 4.06
N PRO A 22 11.83 -7.45 3.04
CA PRO A 22 11.75 -6.47 1.97
C PRO A 22 10.42 -6.52 1.22
N GLU A 23 10.05 -5.41 0.60
CA GLU A 23 8.83 -5.31 -0.21
C GLU A 23 8.93 -6.08 -1.53
N GLU A 24 7.87 -6.79 -1.87
CA GLU A 24 7.76 -7.53 -3.14
C GLU A 24 6.92 -6.79 -4.19
N LEU A 25 6.17 -5.76 -3.76
CA LEU A 25 5.37 -4.90 -4.62
C LEU A 25 5.49 -3.44 -4.21
N ALA A 26 5.47 -2.54 -5.19
CA ALA A 26 5.33 -1.11 -5.01
C ALA A 26 4.04 -0.60 -5.67
N TYR A 27 3.24 0.16 -4.92
CA TYR A 27 2.07 0.86 -5.43
C TYR A 27 2.49 2.27 -5.89
N VAL A 28 2.07 2.68 -7.08
CA VAL A 28 2.48 3.94 -7.69
C VAL A 28 1.27 4.67 -8.26
N ALA A 29 1.11 5.95 -7.92
CA ALA A 29 0.12 6.81 -8.57
C ALA A 29 0.55 7.09 -10.02
N LEU A 30 -0.31 6.71 -10.96
CA LEU A 30 -0.14 6.94 -12.39
C LEU A 30 -1.08 8.08 -12.80
N LEU A 31 -0.48 9.19 -13.25
CA LEU A 31 -1.19 10.40 -13.63
C LEU A 31 -1.21 10.55 -15.16
N ASP A 32 -2.38 10.85 -15.75
CA ASP A 32 -2.46 11.40 -17.09
C ASP A 32 -2.51 12.94 -17.01
N PRO A 33 -1.40 13.66 -17.23
CA PRO A 33 -1.36 15.12 -17.09
C PRO A 33 -2.22 15.85 -18.13
N LYS A 34 -2.75 15.14 -19.14
CA LYS A 34 -3.67 15.69 -20.14
C LYS A 34 -5.14 15.49 -19.75
N GLY A 35 -5.44 14.72 -18.69
CA GLY A 35 -6.79 14.40 -18.24
C GLY A 35 -7.63 13.69 -19.30
N LYS A 36 -7.00 12.95 -20.22
CA LYS A 36 -7.71 12.26 -21.32
C LYS A 36 -8.11 10.83 -20.94
N ARG A 37 -7.39 10.25 -19.99
CA ARG A 37 -7.66 8.93 -19.41
C ARG A 37 -7.79 9.09 -17.89
N PRO A 38 -8.50 8.18 -17.22
CA PRO A 38 -8.43 8.06 -15.78
C PRO A 38 -7.00 7.90 -15.31
N ASP A 39 -6.73 8.48 -14.14
CA ASP A 39 -5.53 8.15 -13.38
C ASP A 39 -5.67 6.72 -12.84
N ALA A 40 -4.59 6.16 -12.31
CA ALA A 40 -4.62 4.80 -11.80
C ALA A 40 -3.64 4.57 -10.64
N ILE A 41 -3.90 3.53 -9.85
CA ILE A 41 -2.89 2.93 -8.99
C ILE A 41 -2.24 1.76 -9.74
N GLY A 42 -0.99 1.95 -10.12
CA GLY A 42 -0.14 0.89 -10.68
C GLY A 42 0.46 0.02 -9.60
N VAL A 43 0.63 -1.27 -9.90
CA VAL A 43 1.34 -2.24 -9.06
C VAL A 43 2.60 -2.68 -9.79
N VAL A 44 3.77 -2.32 -9.25
CA VAL A 44 5.08 -2.67 -9.79
C VAL A 44 5.67 -3.81 -8.97
N ASP A 45 6.20 -4.82 -9.64
CA ASP A 45 6.92 -5.92 -9.00
C ASP A 45 8.34 -5.47 -8.60
N THR A 46 8.65 -5.61 -7.32
CA THR A 46 9.95 -5.27 -6.72
C THR A 46 10.66 -6.48 -6.11
N GLN A 47 10.14 -7.68 -6.31
CA GLN A 47 10.74 -8.90 -5.76
C GLN A 47 12.04 -9.25 -6.50
N SER A 48 13.15 -9.27 -5.78
CA SER A 48 14.45 -9.63 -6.35
C SER A 48 14.43 -11.05 -6.94
N GLY A 49 14.93 -11.20 -8.17
CA GLY A 49 14.92 -12.47 -8.90
C GLY A 49 13.60 -12.81 -9.60
N SER A 50 12.54 -11.99 -9.45
CA SER A 50 11.33 -12.14 -10.24
C SER A 50 11.59 -11.88 -11.73
N LYS A 51 10.91 -12.64 -12.60
CA LYS A 51 10.96 -12.42 -14.06
C LYS A 51 10.32 -11.10 -14.49
N SER A 52 9.43 -10.56 -13.66
CA SER A 52 8.74 -9.28 -13.86
C SER A 52 9.32 -8.15 -13.02
N PHE A 53 10.48 -8.33 -12.38
CA PHE A 53 11.11 -7.28 -11.58
C PHE A 53 11.22 -5.96 -12.37
N GLY A 54 10.74 -4.87 -11.77
CA GLY A 54 10.69 -3.54 -12.36
C GLY A 54 9.60 -3.35 -13.42
N ARG A 55 8.62 -4.24 -13.54
CA ARG A 55 7.49 -4.14 -14.47
C ARG A 55 6.17 -3.91 -13.74
N LEU A 56 5.24 -3.26 -14.43
CA LEU A 56 3.85 -3.16 -14.01
C LEU A 56 3.20 -4.55 -14.12
N VAL A 57 2.70 -5.06 -13.02
CA VAL A 57 2.05 -6.38 -12.90
C VAL A 57 0.55 -6.27 -12.57
N GLY A 58 0.07 -5.06 -12.26
CA GLY A 58 -1.34 -4.77 -12.05
C GLY A 58 -1.64 -3.28 -12.16
N GLN A 59 -2.90 -2.93 -12.35
CA GLN A 59 -3.38 -1.55 -12.44
C GLN A 59 -4.84 -1.49 -11.99
N ALA A 60 -5.19 -0.45 -11.23
CA ALA A 60 -6.57 -0.14 -10.86
C ALA A 60 -6.87 1.30 -11.32
N ASP A 61 -7.67 1.41 -12.38
CA ASP A 61 -8.08 2.70 -12.94
C ASP A 61 -9.09 3.39 -12.03
N MET A 62 -8.97 4.71 -11.91
CA MET A 62 -9.99 5.53 -11.27
C MET A 62 -11.26 5.60 -12.13
N PRO A 63 -12.40 5.97 -11.54
CA PRO A 63 -13.67 5.96 -12.27
C PRO A 63 -13.73 6.99 -13.41
N GLU A 64 -13.05 8.13 -13.28
CA GLU A 64 -13.18 9.26 -14.19
C GLU A 64 -11.81 9.81 -14.64
N PRO A 65 -11.71 10.54 -15.75
CA PRO A 65 -10.51 11.31 -16.07
C PRO A 65 -10.35 12.57 -15.21
N GLY A 66 -9.10 12.92 -14.91
CA GLY A 66 -8.78 14.18 -14.22
C GLY A 66 -8.89 14.15 -12.69
N ASP A 67 -8.77 12.97 -12.07
CA ASP A 67 -8.73 12.85 -10.59
C ASP A 67 -7.51 13.50 -9.95
N GLU A 68 -6.42 13.68 -10.71
CA GLU A 68 -5.18 14.32 -10.28
C GLU A 68 -4.54 13.58 -9.10
N LEU A 69 -4.38 12.25 -9.21
CA LEU A 69 -3.78 11.45 -8.14
C LEU A 69 -2.38 11.96 -7.77
N HIS A 70 -2.16 12.14 -6.46
CA HIS A 70 -0.90 12.69 -5.93
C HIS A 70 -0.35 11.92 -4.72
N HIS A 71 -1.16 11.77 -3.68
CA HIS A 71 -0.81 11.02 -2.48
C HIS A 71 -1.90 10.03 -2.15
N PHE A 72 -1.51 8.90 -1.58
CA PHE A 72 -2.42 7.86 -1.11
C PHE A 72 -1.78 7.15 0.08
N GLY A 73 -2.58 6.42 0.85
CA GLY A 73 -2.11 5.75 2.05
C GLY A 73 -2.90 4.50 2.39
N TRP A 74 -2.39 3.74 3.36
CA TRP A 74 -3.11 2.58 3.86
C TRP A 74 -4.16 2.98 4.89
N ASN A 75 -5.31 2.30 4.88
CA ASN A 75 -6.34 2.46 5.91
C ASN A 75 -5.84 2.16 7.34
N ALA A 76 -4.82 1.30 7.48
CA ALA A 76 -4.22 0.95 8.75
C ALA A 76 -2.71 0.69 8.65
N CYS A 77 -1.99 0.98 9.73
CA CYS A 77 -0.54 0.82 9.83
C CYS A 77 -0.11 0.62 11.30
N SER A 78 1.20 0.57 11.54
CA SER A 78 1.81 0.36 12.85
C SER A 78 1.27 1.26 13.99
N SER A 79 0.69 2.42 13.67
CA SER A 79 0.04 3.29 14.68
C SER A 79 -1.13 2.61 15.39
N HIS A 80 -1.71 1.55 14.84
CA HIS A 80 -2.75 0.76 15.50
C HIS A 80 -2.21 -0.10 16.66
N LEU A 81 -0.90 -0.13 16.87
CA LEU A 81 -0.25 -0.67 18.06
C LEU A 81 0.02 0.39 19.14
N CYS A 82 -0.39 1.66 18.94
CA CYS A 82 -0.17 2.73 19.91
C CYS A 82 -0.71 2.37 21.30
N PRO A 83 0.11 2.42 22.38
CA PRO A 83 -0.31 1.98 23.71
C PRO A 83 -1.53 2.69 24.28
N TYR A 84 -1.74 3.96 23.92
CA TYR A 84 -2.84 4.78 24.42
C TYR A 84 -4.21 4.39 23.84
N ALA A 85 -4.23 3.81 22.63
CA ALA A 85 -5.47 3.42 21.94
C ALA A 85 -5.20 2.24 20.99
N PRO A 86 -4.91 1.04 21.53
CA PRO A 86 -4.51 -0.10 20.71
C PRO A 86 -5.73 -0.68 19.97
N HIS A 87 -5.59 -0.82 18.66
CA HIS A 87 -6.56 -1.45 17.78
C HIS A 87 -5.88 -2.54 16.94
N PRO A 88 -5.22 -3.54 17.56
CA PRO A 88 -4.36 -4.49 16.84
C PRO A 88 -5.14 -5.41 15.89
N HIS A 89 -6.45 -5.55 16.08
CA HIS A 89 -7.28 -6.49 15.33
C HIS A 89 -7.79 -5.94 13.98
N VAL A 90 -7.36 -4.74 13.59
CA VAL A 90 -7.63 -4.21 12.24
C VAL A 90 -6.60 -4.73 11.23
N GLU A 91 -6.94 -4.66 9.95
CA GLU A 91 -6.06 -5.10 8.86
C GLU A 91 -5.70 -3.92 7.95
N ARG A 92 -4.46 -3.94 7.45
CA ARG A 92 -4.06 -3.13 6.31
C ARG A 92 -4.62 -3.79 5.05
N ARG A 93 -5.71 -3.26 4.51
CA ARG A 93 -6.46 -3.91 3.43
C ARG A 93 -6.75 -3.00 2.24
N TYR A 94 -6.87 -1.70 2.48
CA TYR A 94 -7.30 -0.75 1.46
C TYR A 94 -6.26 0.36 1.31
N LEU A 95 -5.93 0.65 0.05
CA LEU A 95 -5.34 1.93 -0.30
C LEU A 95 -6.46 2.96 -0.37
N VAL A 96 -6.25 4.06 0.34
CA VAL A 96 -7.13 5.22 0.37
C VAL A 96 -6.47 6.28 -0.50
N VAL A 97 -7.16 6.62 -1.59
CA VAL A 97 -6.82 7.65 -2.58
C VAL A 97 -7.68 8.88 -2.35
#